data_AF-G6YJL2-F1
#
_entry.id   AF-G6YJL2-F1
#
_cell.length_a   1.000
_cell.length_b   1.000
_cell.length_c   1.000
_cell.angle_alpha   90.00
_cell.angle_beta   90.00
_cell.angle_gamma   90.00
#
_symmetry.space_group_name_H-M   'P 1'
#
loop_
_entity.id
_entity.type
_entity.pdbx_description
1 polymer ?
#
loop_
_entity_poly.entity_id
_entity_poly.type
_entity_poly.pdbx_seq_one_letter_code
_entity_poly.pdbx_strand_id
1 'polypeptide(L)' 'MINQIRSFLQDRGITVPSGPAVLARKLPEILTDSEGLMPGMKRLLTLLQQQWLAINDQVAELEAWAS' A
#
# COMPACT_ATOMS: atom_id res chain seq x y z
N MET A 1 0.02 1.36 -8.36
CA MET A 1 0.30 0.56 -7.15
C MET A 1 -0.93 0.27 -6.29
N ILE A 2 -1.66 1.29 -5.83
CA ILE A 2 -2.77 1.14 -4.87
C ILE A 2 -3.82 0.12 -5.30
N ASN A 3 -4.24 0.17 -6.57
CA ASN A 3 -5.25 -0.76 -7.07
C ASN A 3 -4.74 -2.20 -7.16
N GLN A 4 -3.44 -2.40 -7.38
CA GLN A 4 -2.84 -3.74 -7.40
C GLN A 4 -2.75 -4.32 -5.99
N ILE A 5 -2.30 -3.51 -5.01
CA ILE A 5 -2.31 -3.90 -3.59
C ILE A 5 -3.73 -4.28 -3.16
N ARG A 6 -4.72 -3.45 -3.50
CA ARG A 6 -6.12 -3.69 -3.13
C ARG A 6 -6.66 -4.97 -3.77
N SER A 7 -6.45 -5.15 -5.08
CA SER A 7 -6.92 -6.36 -5.79
C SER A 7 -6.27 -7.62 -5.20
N PHE A 8 -4.96 -7.58 -4.96
CA PHE A 8 -4.22 -8.69 -4.37
C PHE A 8 -4.73 -9.10 -2.98
N LEU A 9 -5.08 -8.13 -2.14
CA LEU A 9 -5.63 -8.37 -0.82
C LEU A 9 -7.08 -8.88 -0.91
N GLN A 10 -7.87 -8.33 -1.82
CA GLN A 10 -9.26 -8.73 -2.05
C GLN A 10 -9.37 -10.19 -2.53
N ASP A 11 -8.46 -10.62 -3.42
CA ASP A 11 -8.36 -12.02 -3.89
C ASP A 11 -8.09 -13.02 -2.75
N ARG A 12 -7.65 -12.52 -1.59
CA ARG A 12 -7.37 -13.30 -0.37
C ARG A 12 -8.37 -13.06 0.75
N GLY A 13 -9.52 -12.44 0.43
CA GLY A 13 -10.58 -12.15 1.39
C GLY A 13 -10.30 -10.95 2.30
N ILE A 14 -9.20 -10.23 2.09
CA ILE A 14 -8.83 -9.06 2.89
C ILE A 14 -9.38 -7.81 2.19
N THR A 15 -10.52 -7.31 2.68
CA THR A 15 -11.12 -6.10 2.13
C THR A 15 -10.50 -4.86 2.77
N VAL A 16 -10.01 -3.94 1.94
CA VAL A 16 -9.45 -2.66 2.39
C VAL A 16 -10.30 -1.50 1.85
N PRO A 17 -10.66 -0.50 2.68
CA PRO A 17 -11.41 0.65 2.22
C PRO A 17 -10.71 1.41 1.10
N SER A 18 -11.51 2.11 0.27
CA SER A 18 -11.00 2.97 -0.79
C SER A 18 -10.23 4.16 -0.22
N GLY A 19 -9.14 4.54 -0.90
CA GLY A 19 -8.38 5.74 -0.58
C GLY A 19 -6.88 5.45 -0.34
N PRO A 20 -5.98 6.27 -0.90
CA PRO A 20 -4.53 6.13 -0.68
C PRO A 20 -4.15 6.20 0.80
N ALA A 21 -4.60 7.22 1.51
CA ALA A 21 -4.29 7.44 2.93
C ALA A 21 -4.81 6.32 3.83
N VAL A 22 -6.02 5.81 3.55
CA VAL A 22 -6.61 4.72 4.33
C VAL A 22 -5.84 3.42 4.13
N LEU A 23 -5.47 3.10 2.88
CA LEU A 23 -4.63 1.94 2.57
C LEU A 23 -3.26 2.06 3.26
N ALA A 24 -2.62 3.23 3.21
CA ALA A 24 -1.33 3.48 3.86
C ALA A 24 -1.33 3.11 5.34
N ARG A 25 -2.38 3.54 6.04
CA ARG A 25 -2.56 3.34 7.47
C ARG A 25 -2.90 1.89 7.82
N LYS A 26 -3.71 1.23 6.99
CA LYS A 26 -4.19 -0.15 7.23
C LYS A 26 -3.16 -1.22 6.84
N LEU A 27 -2.31 -0.94 5.86
CA LEU A 27 -1.40 -1.95 5.33
C LEU A 27 -0.41 -2.51 6.37
N PRO A 28 0.17 -1.72 7.30
CA PRO A 28 0.99 -2.24 8.39
C PRO A 28 0.26 -3.22 9.31
N GLU A 29 -1.00 -2.92 9.66
CA GLU A 29 -1.86 -3.80 10.47
C GLU A 29 -2.09 -5.12 9.73
N ILE A 30 -2.43 -5.05 8.43
CA ILE A 30 -2.65 -6.22 7.59
C ILE A 30 -1.38 -7.08 7.49
N LEU A 31 -0.20 -6.47 7.33
CA LEU A 31 1.05 -7.23 7.23
C LEU A 31 1.42 -7.95 8.55
N THR A 32 1.05 -7.37 9.69
CA THR A 32 1.30 -7.95 11.01
C THR A 32 0.32 -9.10 11.30
N ASP A 33 -0.99 -8.87 11.12
CA ASP A 33 -2.03 -9.73 11.69
C ASP A 33 -2.70 -10.69 10.69
N SER A 34 -2.31 -10.66 9.40
CA SER A 34 -2.94 -11.53 8.40
C SER A 34 -2.48 -12.99 8.50
N GLU A 35 -3.29 -13.82 9.16
CA GLU A 35 -3.28 -15.27 8.96
C GLU A 35 -3.77 -15.56 7.52
N GLY A 36 -2.85 -15.94 6.63
CA GLY A 36 -3.15 -16.22 5.22
C GLY A 36 -2.21 -15.54 4.22
N LEU A 37 -1.39 -14.57 4.65
CA LEU A 37 -0.33 -14.02 3.82
C LEU A 37 0.99 -14.76 4.05
N MET A 38 1.49 -15.42 3.01
CA MET A 38 2.82 -16.02 3.04
C MET A 38 3.91 -14.94 3.18
N PRO A 39 5.09 -15.25 3.76
CA PRO A 39 6.17 -14.27 3.95
C PRO A 39 6.57 -13.53 2.66
N GLY A 40 6.60 -14.22 1.52
CA GLY A 40 6.90 -13.59 0.22
C GLY A 40 5.84 -12.57 -0.22
N MET A 41 4.57 -12.80 0.11
CA MET A 41 3.47 -11.87 -0.16
C MET A 41 3.59 -10.63 0.70
N LYS A 42 3.90 -10.81 2.00
CA LYS A 42 4.14 -9.70 2.91
C LYS A 42 5.29 -8.82 2.41
N ARG A 43 6.40 -9.44 1.97
CA ARG A 43 7.54 -8.73 1.37
C ARG A 43 7.17 -7.96 0.11
N LEU A 44 6.39 -8.57 -0.80
CA LEU A 44 5.91 -7.89 -2.01
C LEU A 44 5.05 -6.68 -1.67
N LEU A 45 4.09 -6.84 -0.76
CA LEU A 45 3.20 -5.75 -0.32
C LEU A 45 3.98 -4.61 0.33
N THR A 46 5.00 -4.91 1.14
CA THR A 46 5.91 -3.89 1.71
C THR A 46 6.66 -3.13 0.61
N LEU A 47 7.20 -3.82 -0.40
CA LEU A 47 7.89 -3.18 -1.53
C LEU A 47 6.95 -2.25 -2.31
N LEU A 48 5.74 -2.72 -2.61
CA LEU A 48 4.73 -1.91 -3.29
C LEU A 48 4.33 -0.67 -2.46
N GLN A 49 4.22 -0.81 -1.14
CA GLN A 49 3.96 0.32 -0.24
C GLN A 49 5.08 1.36 -0.30
N GLN A 50 6.33 0.93 -0.18
CA GLN A 50 7.50 1.82 -0.20
C GLN A 50 7.59 2.59 -1.52
N GLN A 51 7.45 1.89 -2.65
CA GLN A 51 7.47 2.54 -3.96
C GLN A 51 6.33 3.54 -4.13
N TRP A 52 5.14 3.23 -3.59
CA TRP A 52 4.01 4.15 -3.66
C TRP A 52 4.26 5.43 -2.83
N LEU A 53 4.79 5.30 -1.60
CA LEU A 53 5.14 6.45 -0.77
C LEU A 53 6.20 7.32 -1.45
N ALA A 54 7.26 6.71 -2.01
CA ALA A 54 8.30 7.44 -2.73
C ALA A 54 7.75 8.25 -3.92
N ILE A 55 6.76 7.72 -4.65
CA ILE A 55 6.11 8.46 -5.75
C ILE A 55 5.31 9.65 -5.19
N ASN A 56 4.58 9.48 -4.09
CA ASN A 56 3.85 10.59 -3.48
C ASN A 56 4.80 11.71 -3.03
N ASP A 57 5.94 11.34 -2.43
CA ASP A 57 6.94 12.31 -1.97
C ASP A 57 7.50 13.11 -3.15
N GLN A 58 7.82 12.44 -4.26
CA GLN A 58 8.27 13.11 -5.50
C GLN A 58 7.20 14.04 -6.08
N VAL A 59 5.93 13.65 -6.04
CA VAL A 59 4.82 14.52 -6.49
C VAL A 59 4.71 15.74 -5.58
N ALA A 60 4.77 15.57 -4.25
CA ALA A 60 4.71 16.67 -3.31
C ALA A 60 5.89 17.64 -3.46
N GLU A 61 7.09 17.13 -3.73
CA GLU A 61 8.26 17.94 -4.05
C GLU A 61 8.03 18.78 -5.32
N LEU A 62 7.52 18.17 -6.40
CA LEU A 62 7.20 18.88 -7.63
C LEU A 62 6.13 19.95 -7.45
N GLU A 63 5.08 19.67 -6.66
CA GLU A 63 4.03 20.65 -6.34
C GLU A 63 4.60 21.82 -5.53
N ALA A 64 5.51 21.55 -4.58
CA ALA A 64 6.18 22.57 -3.80
C ALA A 64 7.11 23.47 -4.63
N TRP A 65 7.74 22.93 -5.68
CA TRP A 65 8.57 23.71 -6.61
C TRP A 65 7.74 24.61 -7.54
N ALA A 66 6.46 24.28 -7.75
CA ALA A 66 5.55 25.01 -8.62
C ALA A 66 4.79 26.16 -7.91
N SER A 67 4.96 26.31 -6.59
CA SER A 67 4.39 27.39 -5.75
C SER A 67 5.43 28.47 -5.41
#